data_AF-A0A0P5YTS0-F1
#
_entry.id   AF-A0A0P5YTS0-F1
#
_cell.length_a   1.000
_cell.length_b   1.000
_cell.length_c   1.000
_cell.angle_alpha   90.00
_cell.angle_beta   90.00
_cell.angle_gamma   90.00
#
_symmetry.space_group_name_H-M   'P 1'
#
loop_
_entity.id
_entity.type
_entity.pdbx_description
1 polymer ?
#
loop_
_entity_poly.entity_id
_entity_poly.type
_entity_poly.pdbx_seq_one_letter_code
_entity_poly.pdbx_strand_id
1 'polypeptide(L)'
;MENVGNIGSRKRVAGNHYSAEEQALDQIAKEAESRLVARRLARAEAREIRMRELEKQQKELEENADRQFTAESGMETNSKLQVNRTVSAGVTSAGNRPMLGTSASFQSSRRGSEDSIDDIPGQSMTLRDLRQELKELEEKFRKAMVQNAQSDNEKASLMYQVELLKDKIEDMDEAYALLQKEHKDKHRECEDSKRDMARIQQELNYNRYLLEERDKMIQEHGLVMIGDDEEGDDSGPTAVANTVKKVLVSADVAALLGKAGDGSLDVRIRRLTEEKNELCDQLRRLKLDLEEERTKSLYRERLLSGSAIGLTNGPAGDLTEWQKEAVTKQVNDYKIKLQKADQEIATLQATVARLETQVTRFRVAAETLEKSEDELKAEKRKLQRELRELKQLLDETDTARRTLQRQYDKLKHGR
;
A
#
# COMPACT_ATOMS: atom_id res chain seq x y z
N MET A 1 33.49 58.62 -1.07
CA MET A 1 32.47 58.54 -0.02
C MET A 1 31.27 57.85 -0.66
N GLU A 2 31.19 56.53 -0.46
CA GLU A 2 30.17 55.87 0.39
C GLU A 2 28.88 55.61 -0.43
N ASN A 3 28.26 54.43 -0.50
CA ASN A 3 28.49 53.13 0.10
C ASN A 3 27.69 52.12 -0.76
N VAL A 4 28.35 51.12 -1.35
CA VAL A 4 27.68 50.05 -2.12
C VAL A 4 27.36 48.92 -1.15
N GLY A 5 26.09 48.79 -0.78
CA GLY A 5 25.59 47.71 0.08
C GLY A 5 25.70 46.35 -0.61
N ASN A 6 26.73 45.60 -0.23
CA ASN A 6 27.00 44.22 -0.62
C ASN A 6 25.90 43.30 -0.05
N ILE A 7 24.94 42.87 -0.88
CA ILE A 7 23.94 41.87 -0.51
C ILE A 7 24.60 40.49 -0.62
N GLY A 8 25.16 40.05 0.50
CA GLY A 8 25.78 38.74 0.65
C GLY A 8 24.79 37.61 0.38
N SER A 9 25.18 36.73 -0.53
CA SER A 9 24.60 35.40 -0.76
C SER A 9 24.60 34.59 0.54
N ARG A 10 23.48 34.64 1.27
CA ARG A 10 23.25 33.77 2.43
C ARG A 10 22.90 32.37 1.91
N LYS A 11 23.94 31.57 1.70
CA LYS A 11 23.84 30.12 1.41
C LYS A 11 23.07 29.47 2.56
N ARG A 12 21.79 29.19 2.35
CA ARG A 12 20.97 28.41 3.29
C ARG A 12 21.53 26.98 3.31
N VAL A 13 22.23 26.64 4.38
CA VAL A 13 22.47 25.25 4.79
C VAL A 13 21.16 24.77 5.43
N ALA A 14 20.23 24.34 4.60
CA ALA A 14 19.00 23.69 5.02
C ALA A 14 18.89 22.39 4.23
N GLY A 15 19.51 21.34 4.76
CA GLY A 15 19.54 20.03 4.09
C GLY A 15 19.88 18.84 5.00
N ASN A 16 20.51 19.08 6.16
CA ASN A 16 20.98 17.97 7.01
C ASN A 16 20.29 17.86 8.38
N HIS A 17 19.51 18.87 8.81
CA HIS A 17 18.85 18.83 10.13
C HIS A 17 17.53 18.05 10.11
N TYR A 18 16.72 18.17 9.05
CA TYR A 18 15.48 17.41 8.91
C TYR A 18 15.73 15.91 8.77
N SER A 19 16.78 15.50 8.03
CA SER A 19 17.13 14.08 7.89
C SER A 19 17.61 13.46 9.20
N ALA A 20 18.34 14.20 10.04
CA ALA A 20 18.80 13.70 11.33
C ALA A 20 17.66 13.64 12.37
N GLU A 21 16.75 14.61 12.34
CA GLU A 21 15.56 14.64 13.20
C GLU A 21 14.56 13.55 12.82
N GLU A 22 14.32 13.34 11.53
CA GLU A 22 13.49 12.26 11.00
C GLU A 22 14.07 10.87 11.34
N GLN A 23 15.39 10.70 11.18
CA GLN A 23 16.08 9.47 11.61
C GLN A 23 16.00 9.23 13.12
N ALA A 24 16.03 10.29 13.93
CA ALA A 24 15.87 10.18 15.38
C ALA A 24 14.44 9.78 15.75
N LEU A 25 13.42 10.35 15.09
CA LEU A 25 12.02 9.98 15.31
C LEU A 25 11.73 8.53 14.89
N ASP A 26 12.30 8.08 13.78
CA ASP A 26 12.20 6.69 13.32
C ASP A 26 12.88 5.72 14.28
N GLN A 27 14.06 6.08 14.82
CA GLN A 27 14.73 5.27 15.84
C GLN A 27 13.91 5.19 17.12
N ILE A 28 13.32 6.29 17.58
CA ILE A 28 12.44 6.31 18.75
C ILE A 28 11.20 5.45 18.53
N ALA A 29 10.58 5.53 17.34
CA ALA A 29 9.41 4.72 16.99
C ALA A 29 9.76 3.22 16.98
N LYS A 30 10.86 2.85 16.34
CA LYS A 30 11.36 1.47 16.27
C LYS A 30 11.78 0.94 17.64
N GLU A 31 12.36 1.79 18.48
CA GLU A 31 12.72 1.44 19.85
C GLU A 31 11.45 1.25 20.72
N ALA A 32 10.46 2.11 20.59
CA ALA A 32 9.18 1.97 21.29
C ALA A 32 8.43 0.70 20.88
N GLU A 33 8.42 0.37 19.59
CA GLU A 33 7.85 -0.87 19.06
C GLU A 33 8.59 -2.11 19.57
N SER A 34 9.92 -2.11 19.51
CA SER A 34 10.72 -3.24 20.02
C SER A 34 10.57 -3.43 21.53
N ARG A 35 10.45 -2.34 22.31
CA ARG A 35 10.13 -2.41 23.74
C ARG A 35 8.73 -2.98 24.00
N LEU A 36 7.73 -2.62 23.19
CA LEU A 36 6.39 -3.22 23.28
C LEU A 36 6.40 -4.71 22.97
N VAL A 37 7.12 -5.11 21.91
CA VAL A 37 7.28 -6.53 21.54
C VAL A 37 8.01 -7.30 22.64
N ALA A 38 9.10 -6.75 23.18
CA ALA A 38 9.83 -7.35 24.29
C ALA A 38 8.95 -7.52 25.54
N ARG A 39 8.11 -6.52 25.86
CA ARG A 39 7.16 -6.61 26.96
C ARG A 39 6.12 -7.71 26.73
N ARG A 40 5.61 -7.84 25.50
CA ARG A 40 4.68 -8.92 25.12
C ARG A 40 5.31 -10.30 25.22
N LEU A 41 6.56 -10.44 24.76
CA LEU A 41 7.34 -11.68 24.88
C LEU A 41 7.61 -12.04 26.34
N ALA A 42 8.04 -11.09 27.16
CA ALA A 42 8.28 -11.31 28.59
C ALA A 42 6.99 -11.73 29.33
N ARG A 43 5.84 -11.14 28.99
CA ARG A 43 4.55 -11.59 29.53
C ARG A 43 4.18 -13.01 29.06
N ALA A 44 4.45 -13.34 27.79
CA ALA A 44 4.19 -14.69 27.28
C ALA A 44 5.10 -15.74 27.95
N GLU A 45 6.38 -15.40 28.16
CA GLU A 45 7.33 -16.25 28.87
C GLU A 45 6.95 -16.41 30.35
N ALA A 46 6.51 -15.34 31.02
CA ALA A 46 6.00 -15.40 32.39
C ALA A 46 4.77 -16.32 32.51
N ARG A 47 3.85 -16.26 31.52
CA ARG A 47 2.71 -17.19 31.42
C ARG A 47 3.19 -18.63 31.28
N GLU A 48 4.21 -18.88 30.46
CA GLU A 48 4.76 -20.22 30.22
C GLU A 48 5.49 -20.80 31.45
N ILE A 49 6.27 -19.97 32.16
CA ILE A 49 6.97 -20.38 33.39
C ILE A 49 5.96 -20.77 34.47
N ARG A 50 4.93 -19.94 34.67
CA ARG A 50 3.88 -20.18 35.66
C ARG A 50 3.06 -21.44 35.32
N MET A 51 2.79 -21.70 34.04
CA MET A 51 2.17 -22.95 33.61
C MET A 51 3.02 -24.18 33.93
N ARG A 52 4.33 -24.14 33.62
CA ARG A 52 5.23 -25.25 33.95
C ARG A 52 5.35 -25.49 35.45
N GLU A 53 5.32 -24.43 36.26
CA GLU A 53 5.39 -24.56 37.72
C GLU A 53 4.12 -25.23 38.28
N LEU A 54 2.94 -24.88 37.77
CA LEU A 54 1.68 -25.53 38.15
C LEU A 54 1.63 -27.00 37.72
N GLU A 55 2.07 -27.32 36.51
CA GLU A 55 2.19 -28.71 36.05
C GLU A 55 3.16 -29.51 36.92
N LYS A 56 4.27 -28.89 37.33
CA LYS A 56 5.24 -29.50 38.24
C LYS A 56 4.65 -29.75 39.62
N GLN A 57 3.93 -28.79 40.19
CA GLN A 57 3.26 -28.96 41.49
C GLN A 57 2.19 -30.05 41.44
N GLN A 58 1.39 -30.11 40.36
CA GLN A 58 0.42 -31.20 40.17
C GLN A 58 1.10 -32.57 40.09
N LYS A 59 2.21 -32.66 39.35
CA LYS A 59 2.97 -33.90 39.22
C LYS A 59 3.62 -34.34 40.55
N GLU A 60 4.15 -33.40 41.33
CA GLU A 60 4.72 -33.70 42.66
C GLU A 60 3.64 -34.14 43.67
N LEU A 61 2.42 -33.60 43.57
CA LEU A 61 1.28 -34.04 44.37
C LEU A 61 0.81 -35.45 43.99
N GLU A 62 0.72 -35.76 42.70
CA GLU A 62 0.44 -37.12 42.21
C GLU A 62 1.51 -38.11 42.69
N GLU A 63 2.79 -37.76 42.55
CA GLU A 63 3.90 -38.62 43.00
C GLU A 63 3.91 -38.81 44.52
N ASN A 64 3.59 -37.78 45.31
CA ASN A 64 3.45 -37.91 46.76
C ASN A 64 2.23 -38.74 47.16
N ALA A 65 1.10 -38.64 46.43
CA ALA A 65 -0.06 -39.49 46.66
C ALA A 65 0.26 -40.97 46.38
N ASP A 66 0.98 -41.26 45.29
CA ASP A 66 1.45 -42.61 44.95
C ASP A 66 2.43 -43.17 46.00
N ARG A 67 3.34 -42.32 46.51
CA ARG A 67 4.27 -42.69 47.60
C ARG A 67 3.54 -42.97 48.92
N GLN A 68 2.51 -42.20 49.25
CA GLN A 68 1.70 -42.46 50.45
C GLN A 68 0.87 -43.74 50.30
N PHE A 69 0.28 -43.97 49.13
CA PHE A 69 -0.48 -45.18 48.85
C PHE A 69 0.39 -46.45 48.91
N THR A 70 1.62 -46.40 48.37
CA THR A 70 2.58 -47.52 48.44
C THR A 70 3.11 -47.76 49.86
N ALA A 71 3.32 -46.70 50.65
CA ALA A 71 3.71 -46.81 52.06
C ALA A 71 2.59 -47.39 52.94
N GLU A 72 1.33 -46.98 52.74
CA GLU A 72 0.17 -47.54 53.44
C GLU A 72 -0.05 -49.03 53.06
N SER A 73 0.13 -49.40 51.78
CA SER A 73 0.01 -50.79 51.32
C SER A 73 1.14 -51.71 51.84
N GLY A 74 2.33 -51.16 52.12
CA GLY A 74 3.45 -51.89 52.75
C GLY A 74 3.34 -52.04 54.27
N MET A 75 2.49 -51.25 54.93
CA MET A 75 2.33 -51.26 56.39
C MET A 75 1.30 -52.29 56.89
N GLU A 76 0.30 -52.65 56.07
CA GLU A 76 -0.69 -53.68 56.44
C GLU A 76 -0.09 -55.10 56.53
N THR A 77 0.99 -55.39 55.79
CA THR A 77 1.62 -56.72 55.77
C THR A 77 2.64 -56.96 56.87
N ASN A 78 3.10 -55.91 57.57
CA ASN A 78 4.20 -55.99 58.53
C ASN A 78 3.75 -56.00 60.01
N SER A 79 2.46 -55.94 60.31
CA SER A 79 1.95 -55.92 61.70
C SER A 79 1.87 -57.29 62.40
N LYS A 80 2.16 -58.41 61.70
CA LYS A 80 2.01 -59.77 62.28
C LYS A 80 3.30 -60.53 62.60
N LEU A 81 4.50 -60.00 62.33
CA LEU A 81 5.71 -60.82 62.49
C LEU A 81 6.92 -60.02 62.99
N GLN A 82 6.98 -59.68 64.29
CA GLN A 82 8.27 -59.57 65.01
C GLN A 82 8.12 -59.87 66.51
N VAL A 83 8.45 -61.10 66.92
CA VAL A 83 9.18 -61.38 68.17
C VAL A 83 10.23 -62.48 67.93
N ASN A 84 11.47 -62.03 67.68
CA ASN A 84 12.78 -62.60 67.98
C ASN A 84 13.01 -64.12 68.09
N ARG A 85 13.93 -64.65 67.27
CA ARG A 85 15.30 -65.04 67.73
C ARG A 85 16.24 -65.55 66.62
N THR A 86 17.37 -64.86 66.49
CA THR A 86 18.78 -65.32 66.45
C THR A 86 19.20 -66.63 65.74
N VAL A 87 20.36 -66.51 65.07
CA VAL A 87 21.43 -67.46 64.67
C VAL A 87 21.40 -68.12 63.26
N SER A 88 22.27 -67.56 62.41
CA SER A 88 23.35 -68.17 61.63
C SER A 88 23.22 -69.50 60.86
N ALA A 89 23.64 -69.39 59.58
CA ALA A 89 24.42 -70.33 58.75
C ALA A 89 23.71 -71.48 58.02
N GLY A 90 23.96 -71.56 56.69
CA GLY A 90 24.01 -72.83 55.94
C GLY A 90 23.18 -72.94 54.67
N VAL A 91 23.81 -72.68 53.52
CA VAL A 91 23.96 -73.62 52.37
C VAL A 91 22.71 -74.22 51.66
N THR A 92 22.62 -73.84 50.38
CA THR A 92 22.23 -74.59 49.15
C THR A 92 20.80 -74.97 48.79
N SER A 93 20.49 -74.65 47.51
CA SER A 93 19.99 -75.55 46.45
C SER A 93 18.50 -75.89 46.36
N ALA A 94 17.92 -75.33 45.29
CA ALA A 94 17.17 -75.99 44.21
C ALA A 94 15.84 -76.72 44.50
N GLY A 95 14.92 -76.56 43.54
CA GLY A 95 14.08 -77.67 43.08
C GLY A 95 12.58 -77.48 43.28
N ASN A 96 11.93 -77.00 42.22
CA ASN A 96 10.61 -77.38 41.68
C ASN A 96 9.54 -78.04 42.58
N ARG A 97 8.33 -77.43 42.54
CA ARG A 97 6.97 -77.95 42.20
C ARG A 97 6.65 -79.45 42.51
N PRO A 98 5.40 -79.88 42.83
CA PRO A 98 4.11 -79.29 42.40
C PRO A 98 2.87 -79.48 43.35
N MET A 99 1.73 -78.92 42.91
CA MET A 99 0.33 -79.41 42.93
C MET A 99 -0.32 -80.17 44.12
N LEU A 100 -1.53 -79.67 44.42
CA LEU A 100 -2.80 -80.38 44.69
C LEU A 100 -2.95 -81.14 46.01
N GLY A 101 -4.02 -80.82 46.75
CA GLY A 101 -4.49 -81.67 47.84
C GLY A 101 -5.41 -80.97 48.83
N THR A 102 -6.69 -80.88 48.46
CA THR A 102 -7.86 -80.82 49.37
C THR A 102 -7.68 -81.55 50.70
N SER A 103 -8.14 -80.96 51.79
CA SER A 103 -9.12 -81.58 52.72
C SER A 103 -9.30 -80.74 53.98
N ALA A 104 -10.46 -80.96 54.59
CA ALA A 104 -11.16 -80.07 55.47
C ALA A 104 -10.85 -80.30 56.96
N SER A 105 -11.36 -79.34 57.74
CA SER A 105 -11.91 -79.50 59.09
C SER A 105 -10.93 -79.73 60.23
N PHE A 106 -10.76 -78.73 61.09
CA PHE A 106 -10.74 -78.93 62.54
C PHE A 106 -11.37 -77.73 63.27
N GLN A 107 -12.49 -78.00 63.94
CA GLN A 107 -13.02 -77.22 65.04
C GLN A 107 -11.99 -77.23 66.18
N SER A 108 -11.73 -76.09 66.84
CA SER A 108 -11.39 -76.10 68.25
C SER A 108 -11.68 -74.77 68.95
N SER A 109 -12.45 -74.93 70.03
CA SER A 109 -12.95 -73.99 71.02
C SER A 109 -11.87 -73.12 71.68
N ARG A 110 -12.24 -71.88 72.03
CA ARG A 110 -12.18 -71.38 73.43
C ARG A 110 -12.90 -70.04 73.60
N ARG A 111 -13.97 -70.10 74.39
CA ARG A 111 -14.62 -69.00 75.11
C ARG A 111 -13.59 -68.16 75.88
N GLY A 112 -13.74 -66.84 75.82
CA GLY A 112 -13.16 -65.89 76.77
C GLY A 112 -14.27 -64.93 77.19
N SER A 113 -14.67 -65.06 78.45
CA SER A 113 -15.79 -64.37 79.12
C SER A 113 -15.50 -62.90 79.41
N GLU A 114 -16.58 -62.14 79.49
CA GLU A 114 -16.70 -60.88 80.21
C GLU A 114 -15.98 -60.93 81.57
N ASP A 115 -15.19 -59.90 81.86
CA ASP A 115 -14.99 -59.46 83.24
C ASP A 115 -15.13 -57.92 83.27
N SER A 116 -15.93 -57.50 84.23
CA SER A 116 -16.58 -56.21 84.38
C SER A 116 -16.20 -55.67 85.75
N ILE A 117 -15.44 -54.58 85.81
CA ILE A 117 -15.22 -53.74 86.99
C ILE A 117 -14.62 -52.42 86.46
N ASP A 118 -15.14 -51.20 86.66
CA ASP A 118 -16.06 -50.60 87.61
C ASP A 118 -16.94 -49.54 86.90
N ASP A 119 -18.23 -49.51 87.21
CA ASP A 119 -19.16 -48.40 86.94
C ASP A 119 -19.08 -47.42 88.11
N ILE A 120 -18.41 -46.28 87.93
CA ILE A 120 -18.52 -45.12 88.83
C ILE A 120 -19.50 -44.12 88.18
N PRO A 121 -20.66 -43.83 88.80
CA PRO A 121 -21.67 -42.96 88.21
C PRO A 121 -21.19 -41.51 88.26
N GLY A 122 -20.94 -40.95 87.07
CA GLY A 122 -20.69 -39.52 86.87
C GLY A 122 -19.33 -39.17 86.25
N GLN A 123 -18.38 -40.10 86.15
CA GLN A 123 -17.06 -39.76 85.60
C GLN A 123 -16.21 -40.99 85.21
N SER A 124 -16.56 -41.71 84.14
CA SER A 124 -15.54 -42.47 83.38
C SER A 124 -16.08 -42.86 82.01
N MET A 125 -15.63 -42.19 80.95
CA MET A 125 -15.55 -42.86 79.66
C MET A 125 -14.71 -44.13 79.84
N THR A 126 -15.22 -45.29 79.42
CA THR A 126 -14.44 -46.51 79.52
C THR A 126 -13.18 -46.36 78.65
N LEU A 127 -12.09 -47.05 78.97
CA LEU A 127 -10.86 -47.00 78.16
C LEU A 127 -11.12 -47.33 76.67
N ARG A 128 -12.17 -48.10 76.39
CA ARG A 128 -12.63 -48.42 75.04
C ARG A 128 -13.29 -47.22 74.36
N ASP A 129 -14.11 -46.46 75.08
CA ASP A 129 -14.79 -45.26 74.56
C ASP A 129 -13.78 -44.14 74.28
N LEU A 130 -12.79 -43.94 75.17
CA LEU A 130 -11.69 -42.99 74.92
C LEU A 130 -10.86 -43.35 73.69
N ARG A 131 -10.63 -44.65 73.44
CA ARG A 131 -9.95 -45.12 72.23
C ARG A 131 -10.79 -44.92 70.97
N GLN A 132 -12.10 -45.09 71.08
CA GLN A 132 -13.03 -44.85 69.97
C GLN A 132 -13.13 -43.35 69.66
N GLU A 133 -13.23 -42.47 70.67
CA GLU A 133 -13.20 -41.02 70.50
C GLU A 133 -11.87 -40.54 69.91
N LEU A 134 -10.74 -41.10 70.37
CA LEU A 134 -9.42 -40.80 69.80
C LEU A 134 -9.39 -41.15 68.32
N LYS A 135 -9.87 -42.34 67.94
CA LYS A 135 -9.93 -42.77 66.54
C LYS A 135 -10.85 -41.89 65.69
N GLU A 136 -12.01 -41.50 66.21
CA GLU A 136 -12.93 -40.59 65.53
C GLU A 136 -12.33 -39.18 65.36
N LEU A 137 -11.56 -38.72 66.35
CA LEU A 137 -10.85 -37.46 66.28
C LEU A 137 -9.71 -37.51 65.27
N GLU A 138 -8.96 -38.61 65.22
CA GLU A 138 -7.92 -38.87 64.21
C GLU A 138 -8.51 -38.91 62.79
N GLU A 139 -9.66 -39.57 62.59
CA GLU A 139 -10.35 -39.60 61.30
C GLU A 139 -10.87 -38.22 60.89
N LYS A 140 -11.42 -37.43 61.83
CA LYS A 140 -11.84 -36.04 61.58
C LYS A 140 -10.65 -35.16 61.22
N PHE A 141 -9.53 -35.31 61.92
CA PHE A 141 -8.30 -34.58 61.62
C PHE A 141 -7.75 -34.94 60.24
N ARG A 142 -7.72 -36.24 59.88
CA ARG A 142 -7.33 -36.69 58.53
C ARG A 142 -8.24 -36.10 57.45
N LYS A 143 -9.56 -36.12 57.64
CA LYS A 143 -10.52 -35.49 56.70
C LYS A 143 -10.27 -33.99 56.54
N ALA A 144 -10.04 -33.28 57.65
CA ALA A 144 -9.74 -31.86 57.62
C ALA A 144 -8.41 -31.55 56.89
N MET A 145 -7.37 -32.37 57.09
CA MET A 145 -6.10 -32.25 56.38
C MET A 145 -6.27 -32.45 54.86
N VAL A 146 -7.02 -33.47 54.44
CA VAL A 146 -7.31 -33.71 53.01
C VAL A 146 -8.11 -32.56 52.41
N GLN A 147 -9.15 -32.08 53.10
CA GLN A 147 -9.96 -30.96 52.64
C GLN A 147 -9.16 -29.65 52.57
N ASN A 148 -8.26 -29.41 53.52
CA ASN A 148 -7.40 -28.23 53.51
C ASN A 148 -6.41 -28.29 52.32
N ALA A 149 -5.79 -29.44 52.08
CA ALA A 149 -4.93 -29.64 50.91
C ALA A 149 -5.70 -29.46 49.58
N GLN A 150 -6.94 -29.95 49.50
CA GLN A 150 -7.81 -29.72 48.34
C GLN A 150 -8.12 -28.23 48.15
N SER A 151 -8.44 -27.52 49.24
CA SER A 151 -8.74 -26.09 49.21
C SER A 151 -7.52 -25.26 48.77
N ASP A 152 -6.31 -25.63 49.20
CA ASP A 152 -5.07 -24.98 48.78
C ASP A 152 -4.80 -25.20 47.28
N ASN A 153 -5.08 -26.39 46.75
CA ASN A 153 -4.98 -26.68 45.31
C ASN A 153 -6.00 -25.87 44.49
N GLU A 154 -7.25 -25.80 44.94
CA GLU A 154 -8.30 -25.01 44.29
C GLU A 154 -7.94 -23.51 44.31
N LYS A 155 -7.40 -23.01 45.43
CA LYS A 155 -6.90 -21.64 45.55
C LYS A 155 -5.75 -21.37 44.58
N ALA A 156 -4.76 -22.27 44.47
CA ALA A 156 -3.66 -22.13 43.53
C ALA A 156 -4.14 -22.09 42.07
N SER A 157 -5.09 -22.97 41.71
CA SER A 157 -5.71 -23.01 40.37
C SER A 157 -6.49 -21.74 40.05
N LEU A 158 -7.29 -21.24 40.99
CA LEU A 158 -8.04 -19.99 40.80
C LEU A 158 -7.12 -18.76 40.71
N MET A 159 -6.05 -18.71 41.51
CA MET A 159 -5.06 -17.64 41.42
C MET A 159 -4.43 -17.60 40.02
N TYR A 160 -4.06 -18.76 39.46
CA TYR A 160 -3.56 -18.86 38.10
C TYR A 160 -4.57 -18.32 37.07
N GLN A 161 -5.83 -18.73 37.18
CA GLN A 161 -6.87 -18.27 36.27
C GLN A 161 -7.06 -16.75 36.33
N VAL A 162 -7.02 -16.16 37.53
CA VAL A 162 -7.10 -14.70 37.71
C VAL A 162 -5.95 -13.99 37.01
N GLU A 163 -4.74 -14.53 37.07
CA GLU A 163 -3.56 -13.93 36.46
C GLU A 163 -3.58 -14.03 34.93
N LEU A 164 -4.01 -15.18 34.40
CA LEU A 164 -4.22 -15.34 32.96
C LEU A 164 -5.29 -14.37 32.43
N LEU A 165 -6.35 -14.14 33.21
CA LEU A 165 -7.38 -13.16 32.86
C LEU A 165 -6.87 -11.72 32.93
N LYS A 166 -6.02 -11.38 33.90
CA LYS A 166 -5.36 -10.06 33.96
C LYS A 166 -4.49 -9.81 32.74
N ASP A 167 -3.66 -10.78 32.35
CA ASP A 167 -2.84 -10.68 31.14
C ASP A 167 -3.70 -10.49 29.89
N LYS A 168 -4.82 -11.22 29.79
CA LYS A 168 -5.76 -11.06 28.68
C LYS A 168 -6.41 -9.68 28.65
N ILE A 169 -6.74 -9.10 29.80
CA ILE A 169 -7.26 -7.73 29.89
C ILE A 169 -6.19 -6.74 29.40
N GLU A 170 -4.93 -6.88 29.85
CA GLU A 170 -3.84 -6.01 29.38
C GLU A 170 -3.61 -6.13 27.86
N ASP A 171 -3.63 -7.34 27.30
CA ASP A 171 -3.48 -7.57 25.86
C ASP A 171 -4.64 -6.91 25.07
N MET A 172 -5.87 -6.98 25.61
CA MET A 172 -7.05 -6.33 25.01
C MET A 172 -6.98 -4.80 25.11
N ASP A 173 -6.52 -4.25 26.23
CA ASP A 173 -6.34 -2.80 26.42
C ASP A 173 -5.28 -2.24 25.45
N GLU A 174 -4.18 -2.95 25.26
CA GLU A 174 -3.16 -2.59 24.26
C GLU A 174 -3.72 -2.63 22.83
N ALA A 175 -4.49 -3.67 22.48
CA ALA A 175 -5.13 -3.78 21.18
C ALA A 175 -6.15 -2.66 20.94
N TYR A 176 -6.94 -2.32 21.97
CA TYR A 176 -7.90 -1.23 21.91
C TYR A 176 -7.24 0.14 21.75
N ALA A 177 -6.12 0.39 22.45
CA ALA A 177 -5.36 1.62 22.31
C ALA A 177 -4.77 1.79 20.89
N LEU A 178 -4.26 0.71 20.30
CA LEU A 178 -3.77 0.70 18.92
C LEU A 178 -4.91 0.97 17.93
N LEU A 179 -6.05 0.30 18.10
CA LEU A 179 -7.22 0.49 17.25
C LEU A 179 -7.76 1.94 17.35
N GLN A 180 -7.77 2.54 18.53
CA GLN A 180 -8.14 3.95 18.69
C GLN A 180 -7.18 4.90 17.95
N LYS A 181 -5.88 4.62 17.97
CA LYS A 181 -4.88 5.42 17.24
C LYS A 181 -5.11 5.30 15.73
N GLU A 182 -5.25 4.08 15.22
CA GLU A 182 -5.54 3.82 13.81
C GLU A 182 -6.83 4.50 13.35
N HIS A 183 -7.90 4.44 14.15
CA HIS A 183 -9.14 5.14 13.85
C HIS A 183 -8.95 6.66 13.73
N LYS A 184 -8.15 7.27 14.63
CA LYS A 184 -7.84 8.71 14.56
C LYS A 184 -7.04 9.07 13.30
N ASP A 185 -6.08 8.24 12.93
CA ASP A 185 -5.26 8.45 11.74
C ASP A 185 -6.09 8.29 10.46
N LYS A 186 -6.94 7.24 10.37
CA LYS A 186 -7.89 7.05 9.26
C LYS A 186 -8.92 8.17 9.15
N HIS A 187 -9.38 8.70 10.29
CA HIS A 187 -10.27 9.85 10.29
C HIS A 187 -9.59 11.11 9.71
N ARG A 188 -8.31 11.36 10.06
CA ARG A 188 -7.52 12.46 9.49
C ARG A 188 -7.34 12.31 7.99
N GLU A 189 -6.93 11.13 7.51
CA GLU A 189 -6.81 10.83 6.08
C GLU A 189 -8.13 11.06 5.31
N CYS A 190 -9.26 10.68 5.91
CA CYS A 190 -10.58 10.90 5.33
C CYS A 190 -10.90 12.41 5.22
N GLU A 191 -10.62 13.19 6.25
CA GLU A 191 -10.82 14.64 6.24
C GLU A 191 -9.90 15.34 5.23
N ASP A 192 -8.64 14.92 5.11
CA ASP A 192 -7.70 15.44 4.11
C ASP A 192 -8.21 15.15 2.68
N SER A 193 -8.64 13.91 2.43
CA SER A 193 -9.24 13.52 1.14
C SER A 193 -10.49 14.32 0.79
N LYS A 194 -11.35 14.63 1.78
CA LYS A 194 -12.53 15.49 1.57
C LYS A 194 -12.14 16.91 1.16
N ARG A 195 -11.08 17.48 1.76
CA ARG A 195 -10.59 18.82 1.39
C ARG A 195 -10.04 18.84 -0.03
N ASP A 196 -9.30 17.81 -0.43
CA ASP A 196 -8.79 17.70 -1.79
C ASP A 196 -9.93 17.52 -2.81
N MET A 197 -10.92 16.68 -2.50
CA MET A 197 -12.13 16.53 -3.32
C MET A 197 -12.84 17.88 -3.51
N ALA A 198 -13.02 18.66 -2.43
CA ALA A 198 -13.63 19.98 -2.51
C ALA A 198 -12.81 20.95 -3.39
N ARG A 199 -11.47 20.93 -3.28
CA ARG A 199 -10.58 21.75 -4.12
C ARG A 199 -10.71 21.38 -5.60
N ILE A 200 -10.64 20.10 -5.93
CA ILE A 200 -10.78 19.60 -7.31
C ILE A 200 -12.17 19.94 -7.86
N GLN A 201 -13.22 19.84 -7.06
CA GLN A 201 -14.56 20.20 -7.47
C GLN A 201 -14.69 21.70 -7.77
N GLN A 202 -14.05 22.56 -6.96
CA GLN A 202 -13.97 23.99 -7.24
C GLN A 202 -13.22 24.29 -8.54
N GLU A 203 -12.07 23.65 -8.76
CA GLU A 203 -11.30 23.79 -10.00
C GLU A 203 -12.09 23.30 -11.22
N LEU A 204 -12.81 22.19 -11.09
CA LEU A 204 -13.67 21.66 -12.15
C LEU A 204 -14.80 22.63 -12.49
N ASN A 205 -15.46 23.20 -11.49
CA ASN A 205 -16.50 24.21 -11.70
C ASN A 205 -15.94 25.48 -12.36
N TYR A 206 -14.75 25.92 -11.95
CA TYR A 206 -14.09 27.07 -12.57
C TYR A 206 -13.73 26.81 -14.03
N ASN A 207 -13.18 25.63 -14.35
CA ASN A 207 -12.91 25.23 -15.73
C ASN A 207 -14.18 25.11 -16.58
N ARG A 208 -15.27 24.59 -16.01
CA ARG A 208 -16.59 24.58 -16.68
C ARG A 208 -17.06 25.99 -17.00
N TYR A 209 -16.99 26.91 -16.05
CA TYR A 209 -17.33 28.32 -16.26
C TYR A 209 -16.49 28.95 -17.39
N LEU A 210 -15.17 28.72 -17.40
CA LEU A 210 -14.30 29.23 -18.47
C LEU A 210 -14.64 28.64 -19.85
N LEU A 211 -15.02 27.36 -19.92
CA LEU A 211 -15.47 26.73 -21.16
C LEU A 211 -16.80 27.32 -21.63
N GLU A 212 -17.76 27.53 -20.73
CA GLU A 212 -19.04 28.18 -21.03
C GLU A 212 -18.84 29.61 -21.54
N GLU A 213 -17.95 30.38 -20.91
CA GLU A 213 -17.59 31.73 -21.35
C GLU A 213 -16.94 31.72 -22.74
N ARG A 214 -16.03 30.78 -23.00
CA ARG A 214 -15.42 30.58 -24.32
C ARG A 214 -16.47 30.23 -25.38
N ASP A 215 -17.36 29.30 -25.08
CA ASP A 215 -18.40 28.86 -26.01
C ASP A 215 -19.42 29.98 -26.28
N LYS A 216 -19.72 30.80 -25.27
CA LYS A 216 -20.52 32.02 -25.44
C LYS A 216 -19.83 33.04 -26.35
N MET A 217 -18.54 33.29 -26.18
CA MET A 217 -17.78 34.18 -27.09
C MET A 217 -17.78 33.66 -28.52
N ILE A 218 -17.61 32.35 -28.72
CA ILE A 218 -17.68 31.70 -30.03
C ILE A 218 -19.04 31.98 -30.69
N GLN A 219 -20.14 31.84 -29.94
CA GLN A 219 -21.50 32.11 -30.41
C GLN A 219 -21.73 33.60 -30.69
N GLU A 220 -21.35 34.49 -29.78
CA GLU A 220 -21.52 35.96 -29.92
C GLU A 220 -20.79 36.51 -31.15
N HIS A 221 -19.62 35.93 -31.48
CA HIS A 221 -18.86 36.29 -32.68
C HIS A 221 -19.31 35.55 -33.96
N GLY A 222 -20.36 34.72 -33.90
CA GLY A 222 -20.88 34.00 -35.06
C GLY A 222 -19.87 33.01 -35.67
N LEU A 223 -18.95 32.49 -34.84
CA LEU A 223 -17.96 31.50 -35.25
C LEU A 223 -18.58 30.11 -35.22
N VAL A 224 -18.29 29.32 -36.26
CA VAL A 224 -18.76 27.96 -36.44
C VAL A 224 -17.55 27.04 -36.51
N MET A 225 -17.65 25.90 -35.84
CA MET A 225 -16.65 24.84 -35.89
C MET A 225 -16.83 24.04 -37.18
N ILE A 226 -15.80 23.99 -38.01
CA ILE A 226 -15.73 23.11 -39.19
C ILE A 226 -14.64 22.09 -38.95
N GLY A 227 -14.98 20.81 -39.09
CA GLY A 227 -14.01 19.72 -39.12
C GLY A 227 -14.16 18.93 -40.42
N ASP A 228 -13.25 18.00 -40.62
CA ASP A 228 -13.46 16.94 -41.60
C ASP A 228 -14.54 16.01 -41.01
N ASP A 229 -15.72 15.98 -41.63
CA ASP A 229 -16.80 15.07 -41.27
C ASP A 229 -16.45 13.67 -41.79
N GLU A 230 -15.57 12.96 -41.08
CA GLU A 230 -15.60 11.51 -41.16
C GLU A 230 -16.72 11.03 -40.23
N GLU A 231 -17.87 10.67 -40.82
CA GLU A 231 -18.85 9.79 -40.18
C GLU A 231 -18.18 8.42 -39.91
N GLY A 232 -17.37 8.38 -38.85
CA GLY A 232 -16.89 7.14 -38.26
C GLY A 232 -17.86 6.71 -37.18
N ASP A 233 -18.72 5.75 -37.51
CA ASP A 233 -19.36 4.85 -36.54
C ASP A 233 -18.27 4.12 -35.74
N ASP A 234 -17.76 4.76 -34.69
CA ASP A 234 -16.83 4.13 -33.73
C ASP A 234 -17.55 3.89 -32.41
N SER A 235 -18.50 2.96 -32.48
CA SER A 235 -19.13 2.31 -31.35
C SER A 235 -18.16 1.31 -30.68
N GLY A 236 -17.06 1.78 -30.08
CA GLY A 236 -16.06 0.91 -29.43
C GLY A 236 -15.36 1.56 -28.22
N PRO A 237 -15.21 0.87 -27.07
CA PRO A 237 -14.71 1.47 -25.83
C PRO A 237 -13.18 1.64 -25.78
N THR A 238 -12.48 1.63 -26.93
CA THR A 238 -11.00 1.67 -26.96
C THR A 238 -10.42 2.50 -28.11
N ALA A 239 -11.16 3.52 -28.55
CA ALA A 239 -10.66 4.47 -29.54
C ALA A 239 -9.72 5.47 -28.86
N VAL A 240 -8.42 5.35 -29.13
CA VAL A 240 -7.49 6.47 -28.96
C VAL A 240 -8.05 7.59 -29.80
N ALA A 241 -8.55 8.65 -29.15
CA ALA A 241 -9.22 9.77 -29.81
C ALA A 241 -8.32 10.33 -30.90
N ASN A 242 -8.55 9.92 -32.14
CA ASN A 242 -8.10 10.66 -33.31
C ASN A 242 -8.78 12.02 -33.19
N THR A 243 -8.05 13.01 -32.71
CA THR A 243 -8.55 14.37 -32.56
C THR A 243 -8.85 14.89 -33.95
N VAL A 244 -10.09 14.76 -34.39
CA VAL A 244 -10.59 15.40 -35.61
C VAL A 244 -10.27 16.88 -35.48
N LYS A 245 -9.43 17.39 -36.39
CA LYS A 245 -9.00 18.79 -36.37
C LYS A 245 -10.21 19.65 -36.71
N LYS A 246 -10.77 20.31 -35.70
CA LYS A 246 -11.85 21.29 -35.86
C LYS A 246 -11.27 22.70 -35.83
N VAL A 247 -11.69 23.54 -36.77
CA VAL A 247 -11.25 24.93 -36.91
C VAL A 247 -12.46 25.83 -36.74
N LEU A 248 -12.28 26.94 -36.00
CA LEU A 248 -13.28 27.99 -35.89
C LEU A 248 -13.17 28.94 -37.07
N VAL A 249 -14.26 29.14 -37.80
CA VAL A 249 -14.37 30.12 -38.88
C VAL A 249 -15.69 30.88 -38.78
N SER A 250 -15.78 32.08 -39.36
CA SER A 250 -17.06 32.81 -39.45
C SER A 250 -18.11 32.02 -40.24
N ALA A 251 -19.38 32.21 -39.93
CA ALA A 251 -20.50 31.61 -40.68
C ALA A 251 -20.43 31.82 -42.20
N ASP A 252 -19.99 32.99 -42.66
CA ASP A 252 -19.85 33.29 -44.10
C ASP A 252 -18.80 32.42 -44.77
N VAL A 253 -17.62 32.29 -44.14
CA VAL A 253 -16.54 31.40 -44.60
C VAL A 253 -17.01 29.95 -44.59
N ALA A 254 -17.78 29.54 -43.58
CA ALA A 254 -18.37 28.20 -43.54
C ALA A 254 -19.30 27.94 -44.72
N ALA A 255 -20.17 28.89 -45.03
CA ALA A 255 -21.08 28.80 -46.17
C ALA A 255 -20.34 28.78 -47.52
N LEU A 256 -19.25 29.56 -47.66
CA LEU A 256 -18.40 29.53 -48.86
C LEU A 256 -17.70 28.18 -49.03
N LEU A 257 -17.15 27.63 -47.95
CA LEU A 257 -16.52 26.31 -47.97
C LEU A 257 -17.54 25.20 -48.29
N GLY A 258 -18.77 25.29 -47.77
CA GLY A 258 -19.85 24.37 -48.13
C GLY A 258 -20.21 24.39 -49.62
N LYS A 259 -20.02 25.53 -50.31
CA LYS A 259 -20.23 25.62 -51.77
C LYS A 259 -19.09 25.03 -52.60
N ALA A 260 -17.90 24.86 -52.02
CA ALA A 260 -16.72 24.30 -52.69
C ALA A 260 -16.77 22.77 -52.87
N GLY A 261 -17.90 22.14 -52.52
CA GLY A 261 -18.14 20.70 -52.62
C GLY A 261 -17.51 19.88 -51.49
N ASP A 262 -17.55 18.56 -51.61
CA ASP A 262 -17.12 17.65 -50.56
C ASP A 262 -15.60 17.40 -50.55
N GLY A 263 -15.06 17.11 -49.38
CA GLY A 263 -13.65 16.82 -49.15
C GLY A 263 -13.10 17.57 -47.93
N SER A 264 -11.82 17.32 -47.62
CA SER A 264 -11.17 17.96 -46.47
C SER A 264 -11.17 19.48 -46.59
N LEU A 265 -11.03 20.17 -45.46
CA LEU A 265 -10.96 21.63 -45.43
C LEU A 265 -9.91 22.17 -46.42
N ASP A 266 -8.72 21.55 -46.48
CA ASP A 266 -7.65 21.93 -47.39
C ASP A 266 -8.02 21.74 -48.87
N VAL A 267 -8.77 20.68 -49.20
CA VAL A 267 -9.25 20.42 -50.56
C VAL A 267 -10.27 21.47 -50.99
N ARG A 268 -11.20 21.82 -50.09
CA ARG A 268 -12.22 22.87 -50.35
C ARG A 268 -11.59 24.23 -50.57
N ILE A 269 -10.60 24.61 -49.75
CA ILE A 269 -9.84 25.86 -49.90
C ILE A 269 -9.07 25.89 -51.24
N ARG A 270 -8.47 24.76 -51.62
CA ARG A 270 -7.73 24.66 -52.89
C ARG A 270 -8.64 24.88 -54.10
N ARG A 271 -9.82 24.25 -54.13
CA ARG A 271 -10.80 24.44 -55.22
C ARG A 271 -11.24 25.89 -55.38
N LEU A 272 -11.59 26.56 -54.28
CA LEU A 272 -11.95 27.98 -54.31
C LEU A 272 -10.80 28.85 -54.84
N THR A 273 -9.56 28.49 -54.52
CA THR A 273 -8.37 29.20 -55.02
C THR A 273 -8.19 28.99 -56.52
N GLU A 274 -8.41 27.78 -57.03
CA GLU A 274 -8.37 27.44 -58.45
C GLU A 274 -9.46 28.19 -59.23
N GLU A 275 -10.71 28.17 -58.76
CA GLU A 275 -11.82 28.93 -59.36
C GLU A 275 -11.52 30.44 -59.44
N LYS A 276 -10.99 31.01 -58.35
CA LYS A 276 -10.59 32.42 -58.30
C LYS A 276 -9.47 32.73 -59.29
N ASN A 277 -8.51 31.82 -59.48
CA ASN A 277 -7.44 31.99 -60.46
C ASN A 277 -7.97 31.92 -61.90
N GLU A 278 -8.87 30.98 -62.20
CA GLU A 278 -9.51 30.85 -63.52
C GLU A 278 -10.31 32.11 -63.88
N LEU A 279 -11.11 32.64 -62.95
CA LEU A 279 -11.82 33.91 -63.14
C LEU A 279 -10.85 35.10 -63.36
N CYS A 280 -9.72 35.13 -62.65
CA CYS A 280 -8.70 36.16 -62.86
C CYS A 280 -8.05 36.06 -64.24
N ASP A 281 -7.81 34.84 -64.74
CA ASP A 281 -7.26 34.61 -66.07
C ASP A 281 -8.25 35.02 -67.15
N GLN A 282 -9.54 34.69 -67.00
CA GLN A 282 -10.61 35.15 -67.89
C GLN A 282 -10.72 36.67 -67.92
N LEU A 283 -10.65 37.33 -66.76
CA LEU A 283 -10.69 38.79 -66.67
C LEU A 283 -9.46 39.44 -67.32
N ARG A 284 -8.28 38.81 -67.23
CA ARG A 284 -7.07 39.25 -67.95
C ARG A 284 -7.23 39.11 -69.47
N ARG A 285 -7.76 38.00 -69.96
CA ARG A 285 -8.04 37.79 -71.40
C ARG A 285 -9.02 38.84 -71.92
N LEU A 286 -10.15 39.03 -71.23
CA LEU A 286 -11.16 40.04 -71.63
C LEU A 286 -10.62 41.47 -71.61
N LYS A 287 -9.72 41.81 -70.67
CA LYS A 287 -9.04 43.11 -70.68
C LYS A 287 -8.12 43.28 -71.89
N LEU A 288 -7.36 42.24 -72.23
CA LEU A 288 -6.49 42.25 -73.40
C LEU A 288 -7.31 42.37 -74.68
N ASP A 289 -8.39 41.61 -74.82
CA ASP A 289 -9.32 41.71 -75.95
C ASP A 289 -9.94 43.11 -76.06
N LEU A 290 -10.31 43.72 -74.93
CA LEU A 290 -10.85 45.10 -74.89
C LEU A 290 -9.79 46.14 -75.29
N GLU A 291 -8.55 45.99 -74.84
CA GLU A 291 -7.43 46.85 -75.24
C GLU A 291 -7.09 46.69 -76.72
N GLU A 292 -7.13 45.46 -77.25
CA GLU A 292 -6.99 45.19 -78.68
C GLU A 292 -8.11 45.84 -79.51
N GLU A 293 -9.37 45.75 -79.08
CA GLU A 293 -10.46 46.43 -79.79
C GLU A 293 -10.37 47.95 -79.69
N ARG A 294 -9.96 48.50 -78.54
CA ARG A 294 -9.68 49.95 -78.41
C ARG A 294 -8.57 50.40 -79.34
N THR A 295 -7.47 49.64 -79.42
CA THR A 295 -6.35 49.96 -80.31
C THR A 295 -6.71 49.80 -81.78
N LYS A 296 -7.48 48.77 -82.16
CA LYS A 296 -8.04 48.64 -83.52
C LYS A 296 -8.99 49.78 -83.86
N SER A 297 -9.81 50.23 -82.90
CA SER A 297 -10.69 51.40 -83.07
C SER A 297 -9.88 52.68 -83.29
N LEU A 298 -8.86 52.93 -82.46
CA LEU A 298 -7.93 54.05 -82.61
C LEU A 298 -7.10 53.96 -83.91
N TYR A 299 -6.75 52.76 -84.37
CA TYR A 299 -6.05 52.54 -85.64
C TYR A 299 -6.96 52.84 -86.82
N ARG A 300 -8.23 52.41 -86.79
CA ARG A 300 -9.24 52.78 -87.79
C ARG A 300 -9.46 54.29 -87.81
N GLU A 301 -9.55 54.94 -86.64
CA GLU A 301 -9.64 56.39 -86.49
C GLU A 301 -8.40 57.11 -87.06
N ARG A 302 -7.20 56.56 -86.82
CA ARG A 302 -5.93 57.10 -87.33
C ARG A 302 -5.75 56.92 -88.85
N LEU A 303 -6.23 55.82 -89.43
CA LEU A 303 -6.24 55.64 -90.89
C LEU A 303 -7.19 56.62 -91.58
N LEU A 304 -8.29 56.99 -90.92
CA LEU A 304 -9.21 58.02 -91.41
C LEU A 304 -8.64 59.45 -91.23
N SER A 305 -7.72 59.66 -90.28
CA SER A 305 -7.16 60.97 -89.90
C SER A 305 -5.89 61.39 -90.67
N GLY A 306 -5.35 60.57 -91.58
CA GLY A 306 -4.32 60.95 -92.56
C GLY A 306 -3.26 61.97 -92.08
N SER A 307 -2.37 61.59 -91.16
CA SER A 307 -1.17 62.40 -90.86
C SER A 307 0.06 61.51 -90.76
N ALA A 308 0.94 61.71 -91.74
CA ALA A 308 2.23 61.04 -91.85
C ALA A 308 3.31 61.75 -91.01
N ILE A 309 4.45 61.04 -90.84
CA ILE A 309 5.80 61.56 -90.58
C ILE A 309 6.18 61.86 -89.12
N GLY A 310 7.34 61.36 -88.71
CA GLY A 310 8.10 61.96 -87.61
C GLY A 310 9.13 61.05 -86.93
N LEU A 311 10.27 60.84 -87.59
CA LEU A 311 11.54 60.49 -86.94
C LEU A 311 11.82 61.48 -85.80
N THR A 312 12.31 61.05 -84.64
CA THR A 312 13.36 61.77 -83.91
C THR A 312 14.01 60.88 -82.87
N ASN A 313 15.32 60.65 -83.02
CA ASN A 313 16.22 60.24 -81.96
C ASN A 313 16.18 61.29 -80.83
N GLY A 314 15.79 60.88 -79.62
CA GLY A 314 15.93 61.62 -78.37
C GLY A 314 17.10 61.08 -77.53
N PRO A 315 17.64 61.87 -76.59
CA PRO A 315 19.01 61.75 -76.09
C PRO A 315 19.23 60.49 -75.23
N ALA A 316 20.18 59.65 -75.63
CA ALA A 316 20.55 58.40 -74.94
C ALA A 316 21.14 58.57 -73.52
N GLY A 317 21.21 59.79 -72.98
CA GLY A 317 21.73 60.08 -71.64
C GLY A 317 20.74 59.76 -70.51
N ASP A 318 19.47 60.14 -70.66
CA ASP A 318 18.46 60.12 -69.59
C ASP A 318 17.97 58.69 -69.25
N LEU A 319 17.91 57.82 -70.26
CA LEU A 319 17.58 56.40 -70.09
C LEU A 319 18.63 55.65 -69.26
N THR A 320 19.91 56.04 -69.40
CA THR A 320 21.01 55.37 -68.69
C THR A 320 21.11 55.80 -67.23
N GLU A 321 20.76 57.04 -66.90
CA GLU A 321 20.65 57.49 -65.50
C GLU A 321 19.44 56.90 -64.80
N TRP A 322 18.27 56.89 -65.44
CA TRP A 322 17.07 56.25 -64.89
C TRP A 322 17.26 54.74 -64.66
N GLN A 323 17.93 54.05 -65.57
CA GLN A 323 18.30 52.64 -65.39
C GLN A 323 19.24 52.42 -64.19
N LYS A 324 20.24 53.29 -63.99
CA LYS A 324 21.14 53.20 -62.83
C LYS A 324 20.40 53.44 -61.52
N GLU A 325 19.48 54.40 -61.48
CA GLU A 325 18.66 54.67 -60.30
C GLU A 325 17.69 53.51 -59.99
N ALA A 326 17.06 52.92 -61.01
CA ALA A 326 16.22 51.74 -60.87
C ALA A 326 16.99 50.52 -60.33
N VAL A 327 18.19 50.25 -60.86
CA VAL A 327 19.07 49.18 -60.36
C VAL A 327 19.50 49.45 -58.93
N THR A 328 19.85 50.70 -58.59
CA THR A 328 20.27 51.07 -57.23
C THR A 328 19.14 50.88 -56.22
N LYS A 329 17.91 51.25 -56.59
CA LYS A 329 16.72 51.00 -55.76
C LYS A 329 16.49 49.51 -55.55
N GLN A 330 16.58 48.71 -56.62
CA GLN A 330 16.40 47.27 -56.54
C GLN A 330 17.48 46.60 -55.65
N VAL A 331 18.73 47.05 -55.73
CA VAL A 331 19.83 46.61 -54.85
C VAL A 331 19.52 46.95 -53.39
N ASN A 332 19.03 48.15 -53.09
CA ASN A 332 18.64 48.53 -51.73
C ASN A 332 17.46 47.70 -51.20
N ASP A 333 16.46 47.42 -52.03
CA ASP A 333 15.33 46.56 -51.64
C ASP A 333 15.79 45.13 -51.30
N TYR A 334 16.72 44.56 -52.09
CA TYR A 334 17.32 43.26 -51.79
C TYR A 334 18.19 43.29 -50.53
N LYS A 335 18.91 44.39 -50.29
CA LYS A 335 19.71 44.56 -49.07
C LYS A 335 18.82 44.58 -47.81
N ILE A 336 17.68 45.27 -47.85
CA ILE A 336 16.73 45.29 -46.72
C ILE A 336 16.11 43.91 -46.52
N LYS A 337 15.74 43.20 -47.59
CA LYS A 337 15.21 41.83 -47.50
C LYS A 337 16.24 40.86 -46.91
N LEU A 338 17.50 40.98 -47.32
CA LEU A 338 18.60 40.19 -46.76
C LEU A 338 18.78 40.45 -45.27
N GLN A 339 18.80 41.72 -44.84
CA GLN A 339 18.90 42.06 -43.41
C GLN A 339 17.73 41.51 -42.58
N LYS A 340 16.51 41.52 -43.12
CA LYS A 340 15.35 40.92 -42.46
C LYS A 340 15.50 39.40 -42.34
N ALA A 341 15.94 38.73 -43.40
CA ALA A 341 16.19 37.29 -43.39
C ALA A 341 17.31 36.92 -42.39
N ASP A 342 18.39 37.70 -42.33
CA ASP A 342 19.48 37.50 -41.36
C ASP A 342 18.99 37.65 -39.91
N GLN A 343 18.11 38.62 -39.66
CA GLN A 343 17.53 38.79 -38.33
C GLN A 343 16.58 37.65 -37.98
N GLU A 344 15.78 37.17 -38.92
CA GLU A 344 14.91 35.99 -38.74
C GLU A 344 15.74 34.74 -38.45
N ILE A 345 16.82 34.50 -39.19
CA ILE A 345 17.77 33.40 -38.94
C ILE A 345 18.32 33.48 -37.51
N ALA A 346 18.75 34.66 -37.05
CA ALA A 346 19.26 34.83 -35.69
C ALA A 346 18.19 34.51 -34.62
N THR A 347 16.93 34.90 -34.85
CA THR A 347 15.83 34.55 -33.93
C THR A 347 15.55 33.05 -33.91
N LEU A 348 15.52 32.40 -35.08
CA LEU A 348 15.32 30.96 -35.20
C LEU A 348 16.46 30.19 -34.52
N GLN A 349 17.72 30.59 -34.72
CA GLN A 349 18.87 30.00 -34.03
C GLN A 349 18.75 30.09 -32.50
N ALA A 350 18.29 31.23 -31.97
CA ALA A 350 18.05 31.38 -30.53
C ALA A 350 16.94 30.45 -30.02
N THR A 351 15.87 30.24 -30.81
CA THR A 351 14.81 29.27 -30.46
C THR A 351 15.31 27.83 -30.49
N VAL A 352 16.10 27.46 -31.51
CA VAL A 352 16.71 26.12 -31.62
C VAL A 352 17.61 25.84 -30.41
N ALA A 353 18.50 26.76 -30.04
CA ALA A 353 19.37 26.59 -28.89
C ALA A 353 18.61 26.39 -27.56
N ARG A 354 17.46 27.08 -27.40
CA ARG A 354 16.57 26.89 -26.23
C ARG A 354 15.92 25.51 -26.26
N LEU A 355 15.42 25.08 -27.42
CA LEU A 355 14.80 23.76 -27.58
C LEU A 355 15.81 22.64 -27.34
N GLU A 356 17.04 22.74 -27.85
CA GLU A 356 18.13 21.79 -27.59
C GLU A 356 18.45 21.67 -26.10
N THR A 357 18.50 22.80 -25.39
CA THR A 357 18.67 22.83 -23.93
C THR A 357 17.50 22.14 -23.21
N GLN A 358 16.28 22.29 -23.71
CA GLN A 358 15.11 21.65 -23.14
C GLN A 358 15.11 20.13 -23.39
N VAL A 359 15.47 19.70 -24.60
CA VAL A 359 15.61 18.28 -24.97
C VAL A 359 16.65 17.59 -24.11
N THR A 360 17.82 18.21 -23.91
CA THR A 360 18.87 17.65 -23.04
C THR A 360 18.40 17.50 -21.60
N ARG A 361 17.66 18.48 -21.05
CA ARG A 361 17.07 18.38 -19.70
C ARG A 361 16.06 17.25 -19.59
N PHE A 362 15.13 17.14 -20.55
CA PHE A 362 14.13 16.09 -20.54
C PHE A 362 14.75 14.70 -20.72
N ARG A 363 15.81 14.58 -21.53
CA ARG A 363 16.56 13.34 -21.66
C ARG A 363 17.18 12.91 -20.33
N VAL A 364 17.87 13.82 -19.64
CA VAL A 364 18.46 13.50 -18.32
C VAL A 364 17.37 13.13 -17.31
N ALA A 365 16.24 13.85 -17.30
CA ALA A 365 15.10 13.52 -16.44
C ALA A 365 14.54 12.11 -16.73
N ALA A 366 14.39 11.75 -18.00
CA ALA A 366 13.95 10.42 -18.40
C ALA A 366 14.95 9.32 -17.95
N GLU A 367 16.24 9.54 -18.16
CA GLU A 367 17.30 8.61 -17.72
C GLU A 367 17.31 8.44 -16.18
N THR A 368 17.00 9.49 -15.41
CA THR A 368 16.86 9.36 -13.94
C THR A 368 15.61 8.60 -13.53
N LEU A 369 14.49 8.79 -14.22
CA LEU A 369 13.26 8.06 -13.95
C LEU A 369 13.40 6.57 -14.27
N GLU A 370 14.05 6.24 -15.40
CA GLU A 370 14.33 4.85 -15.79
C GLU A 370 15.15 4.11 -14.73
N LYS A 371 16.21 4.75 -14.21
CA LYS A 371 17.01 4.20 -13.10
C LYS A 371 16.17 3.94 -11.85
N SER A 372 15.31 4.89 -11.47
CA SER A 372 14.43 4.74 -10.30
C SER A 372 13.40 3.61 -10.50
N GLU A 373 12.90 3.42 -11.73
CA GLU A 373 11.99 2.34 -12.07
C GLU A 373 12.66 0.97 -11.92
N ASP A 374 13.91 0.85 -12.37
CA ASP A 374 14.68 -0.39 -12.26
C ASP A 374 15.01 -0.75 -10.80
N GLU A 375 15.32 0.24 -9.96
CA GLU A 375 15.49 0.07 -8.52
C GLU A 375 14.20 -0.46 -7.86
N LEU A 376 13.06 0.17 -8.15
CA LEU A 376 11.75 -0.27 -7.65
C LEU A 376 11.39 -1.68 -8.14
N LYS A 377 11.72 -2.04 -9.38
CA LYS A 377 11.56 -3.41 -9.90
C LYS A 377 12.44 -4.40 -9.12
N ALA A 378 13.67 -4.04 -8.79
CA ALA A 378 14.56 -4.88 -7.99
C ALA A 378 14.02 -5.09 -6.57
N GLU A 379 13.56 -4.03 -5.91
CA GLU A 379 12.94 -4.08 -4.58
C GLU A 379 11.66 -4.93 -4.59
N LYS A 380 10.78 -4.72 -5.58
CA LYS A 380 9.57 -5.55 -5.74
C LYS A 380 9.93 -7.04 -5.83
N ARG A 381 10.95 -7.40 -6.62
CA ARG A 381 11.39 -8.81 -6.73
C ARG A 381 11.95 -9.33 -5.40
N LYS A 382 12.64 -8.50 -4.62
CA LYS A 382 13.16 -8.86 -3.30
C LYS A 382 12.02 -9.12 -2.31
N LEU A 383 11.09 -8.17 -2.17
CA LEU A 383 9.92 -8.30 -1.31
C LEU A 383 9.04 -9.49 -1.71
N GLN A 384 8.91 -9.79 -3.01
CA GLN A 384 8.20 -10.98 -3.47
C GLN A 384 8.88 -12.29 -3.08
N ARG A 385 10.20 -12.33 -2.95
CA ARG A 385 10.93 -13.51 -2.44
C ARG A 385 10.71 -13.65 -0.94
N GLU A 386 10.90 -12.57 -0.18
CA GLU A 386 10.66 -12.54 1.27
C GLU A 386 9.22 -12.94 1.63
N LEU A 387 8.23 -12.47 0.86
CA LEU A 387 6.83 -12.87 1.03
C LEU A 387 6.64 -14.38 0.85
N ARG A 388 7.31 -15.00 -0.13
CA ARG A 388 7.21 -16.46 -0.35
C ARG A 388 7.85 -17.23 0.79
N GLU A 389 9.03 -16.79 1.25
CA GLU A 389 9.75 -17.39 2.37
C GLU A 389 8.92 -17.32 3.66
N LEU A 390 8.35 -16.15 3.97
CA LEU A 390 7.47 -15.97 5.14
C LEU A 390 6.19 -16.80 5.05
N LYS A 391 5.60 -16.95 3.84
CA LYS A 391 4.45 -17.84 3.63
C LYS A 391 4.82 -19.30 3.86
N GLN A 392 5.98 -19.74 3.38
CA GLN A 392 6.45 -21.10 3.63
C GLN A 392 6.66 -21.34 5.13
N LEU A 393 7.27 -20.38 5.84
CA LEU A 393 7.45 -20.46 7.29
C LEU A 393 6.11 -20.50 8.04
N LEU A 394 5.13 -19.72 7.58
CA LEU A 394 3.77 -19.75 8.12
C LEU A 394 3.14 -21.13 7.93
N ASP A 395 3.22 -21.71 6.73
CA ASP A 395 2.67 -23.03 6.46
C ASP A 395 3.34 -24.10 7.32
N GLU A 396 4.67 -24.08 7.44
CA GLU A 396 5.44 -24.98 8.30
C GLU A 396 5.00 -24.89 9.77
N THR A 397 4.92 -23.67 10.32
CA THR A 397 4.46 -23.45 11.69
C THR A 397 3.00 -23.86 11.89
N ASP A 398 2.13 -23.65 10.91
CA ASP A 398 0.73 -24.08 10.96
C ASP A 398 0.60 -25.62 10.95
N THR A 399 1.43 -26.32 10.16
CA THR A 399 1.47 -27.80 10.19
C THR A 399 1.98 -28.34 11.53
N ALA A 400 3.01 -27.71 12.11
CA ALA A 400 3.51 -28.04 13.44
C ALA A 400 2.42 -27.83 14.51
N ARG A 401 1.73 -26.69 14.46
CA ARG A 401 0.61 -26.36 15.34
C ARG A 401 -0.52 -27.38 15.22
N ARG A 402 -0.94 -27.75 14.01
CA ARG A 402 -1.97 -28.77 13.78
C ARG A 402 -1.56 -30.14 14.34
N THR A 403 -0.27 -30.48 14.24
CA THR A 403 0.26 -31.75 14.76
C THR A 403 0.21 -31.76 16.29
N LEU A 404 0.69 -30.69 16.93
CA LEU A 404 0.60 -30.51 18.38
C LEU A 404 -0.84 -30.49 18.87
N GLN A 405 -1.73 -29.80 18.17
CA GLN A 405 -3.16 -29.76 18.48
C GLN A 405 -3.77 -31.17 18.48
N ARG A 406 -3.46 -32.00 17.47
CA ARG A 406 -3.92 -33.38 17.41
C ARG A 406 -3.36 -34.23 18.56
N GLN A 407 -2.09 -34.03 18.94
CA GLN A 407 -1.50 -34.72 20.09
C GLN A 407 -2.20 -34.33 21.39
N TYR A 408 -2.44 -33.03 21.57
CA TYR A 408 -3.19 -32.48 22.69
C TYR A 408 -4.61 -33.05 22.76
N ASP A 409 -5.34 -33.07 21.65
CA ASP A 409 -6.70 -33.60 21.60
C ASP A 409 -6.75 -35.10 21.93
N LYS A 410 -5.75 -35.88 21.51
CA LYS A 410 -5.62 -37.30 21.91
C LYS A 410 -5.40 -37.47 23.41
N LEU A 411 -4.54 -36.64 24.02
CA LEU A 411 -4.33 -36.67 25.47
C LEU A 411 -5.58 -36.23 26.24
N LYS A 412 -6.33 -35.27 25.69
CA LYS A 412 -7.56 -34.74 26.29
C LYS A 412 -8.72 -35.75 26.29
N HIS A 413 -8.86 -36.53 25.22
CA HIS A 413 -9.96 -37.50 25.06
C HIS A 413 -9.55 -38.95 25.39
N GLY A 414 -8.30 -39.18 25.78
CA GLY A 414 -7.75 -40.50 26.13
C GLY A 414 -7.83 -40.85 27.62
N ARG A 415 -8.58 -40.10 28.44
CA ARG A 415 -8.87 -40.41 29.84
C ARG A 415 -10.30 -40.90 30.00
#